data_AF-A0A832X698-F1
#
_entry.id   AF-A0A832X698-F1
#
_cell.length_a   1.000
_cell.length_b   1.000
_cell.length_c   1.000
_cell.angle_alpha   90.00
_cell.angle_beta   90.00
_cell.angle_gamma   90.00
#
_symmetry.space_group_name_H-M   'P 1'
#
loop_
_entity.id
_entity.type
_entity.pdbx_description
1 polymer ?
#
loop_
_entity_poly.entity_id
_entity_poly.type
_entity_poly.pdbx_seq_one_letter_code
_entity_poly.pdbx_strand_id
1 'polypeptide(L)' 'VGEEKTVTIPVDQAYGSYDEDLILVVPREMVPDEIAVVGISLYQPRGTIISVDDEVVMIDQNHPLAGEDLTFTITLVEIL' A
#
# COMPACT_ATOMS: atom_id res chain seq x y z
N VAL A 1 -28.05 14.93 12.70
CA VAL A 1 -27.01 14.70 13.73
C VAL A 1 -27.24 13.29 14.26
N GLY A 2 -26.25 12.41 14.17
CA GLY A 2 -26.35 10.97 14.51
C GLY A 2 -26.80 10.03 13.39
N GLU A 3 -26.88 10.49 12.13
CA GLU A 3 -27.17 9.61 11.00
C GLU A 3 -25.94 8.74 10.69
N GLU A 4 -26.16 7.45 10.49
CA GLU A 4 -25.14 6.51 10.04
C GLU A 4 -25.44 6.03 8.62
N LYS A 5 -24.42 6.03 7.76
CA LYS A 5 -24.51 5.52 6.40
C LYS A 5 -23.30 4.64 6.09
N THR A 6 -23.56 3.46 5.53
CA THR A 6 -22.51 2.62 4.94
C THR A 6 -22.40 2.92 3.45
N VAL A 7 -21.18 3.14 2.96
CA VAL A 7 -20.86 3.34 1.55
C VAL A 7 -19.74 2.40 1.14
N THR A 8 -19.84 1.84 -0.06
CA THR A 8 -18.76 1.07 -0.70
C THR A 8 -18.24 1.87 -1.87
N ILE A 9 -16.92 2.04 -1.92
CA ILE A 9 -16.17 2.73 -2.95
C ILE A 9 -15.46 1.65 -3.77
N PRO A 10 -15.80 1.49 -5.07
CA PRO A 10 -15.13 0.51 -5.91
C PRO A 10 -13.65 0.88 -6.10
N VAL A 11 -12.82 -0.13 -6.37
CA VAL A 11 -11.35 -0.04 -6.48
C VAL A 11 -10.88 1.10 -7.39
N ASP A 12 -11.56 1.34 -8.51
CA ASP A 12 -11.25 2.38 -9.50
C ASP A 12 -11.55 3.81 -9.02
N GLN A 13 -12.31 3.94 -7.94
CA GLN A 13 -12.62 5.20 -7.25
C GLN A 13 -11.98 5.30 -5.85
N ALA A 14 -11.31 4.23 -5.39
CA ALA A 14 -10.62 4.14 -4.12
C ALA A 14 -9.11 4.41 -4.28
N TYR A 15 -8.25 3.44 -3.96
CA TYR A 15 -6.79 3.56 -4.12
C TYR A 15 -6.28 3.12 -5.49
N GLY A 16 -7.19 2.80 -6.42
CA GLY A 16 -6.84 2.29 -7.74
C GLY A 16 -6.58 0.78 -7.72
N SER A 17 -6.47 0.22 -8.91
CA SER A 17 -6.05 -1.17 -9.09
C SER A 17 -4.61 -1.38 -8.64
N TYR A 18 -4.29 -2.59 -8.21
CA TYR A 18 -2.90 -2.99 -8.01
C TYR A 18 -2.15 -2.93 -9.34
N ASP A 19 -0.98 -2.32 -9.35
CA ASP A 19 -0.15 -2.15 -10.53
C ASP A 19 1.17 -2.90 -10.35
N GLU A 20 1.36 -3.96 -11.14
CA GLU A 20 2.58 -4.77 -11.13
C GLU A 20 3.81 -3.98 -11.61
N ASP A 21 3.61 -2.93 -12.40
CA ASP A 21 4.71 -2.06 -12.87
C ASP A 21 5.25 -1.15 -11.75
N LEU A 22 4.53 -1.04 -10.62
CA LEU A 22 4.98 -0.32 -9.43
C LEU A 22 5.87 -1.18 -8.52
N ILE A 23 6.18 -2.42 -8.92
CA ILE A 23 7.21 -3.22 -8.26
C ILE A 23 8.60 -2.79 -8.72
N LEU A 24 9.35 -2.19 -7.81
CA LEU A 24 10.74 -1.83 -8.03
C LEU A 24 11.66 -3.02 -7.72
N VAL A 25 12.47 -3.41 -8.69
CA VAL A 25 13.52 -4.42 -8.52
C VAL A 25 14.86 -3.71 -8.37
N VAL A 26 15.54 -3.96 -7.25
CA VAL A 26 16.84 -3.35 -6.92
C VAL A 26 17.87 -4.46 -6.71
N PRO A 27 19.11 -4.32 -7.20
CA PRO A 27 20.18 -5.28 -6.89
C PRO A 27 20.39 -5.43 -5.37
N ARG A 28 20.54 -6.67 -4.90
CA ARG A 28 20.68 -6.99 -3.47
C ARG A 28 21.85 -6.27 -2.81
N GLU A 29 22.94 -6.04 -3.55
CA GLU A 29 24.13 -5.33 -3.11
C GLU A 29 23.90 -3.85 -2.76
N MET A 30 22.83 -3.24 -3.27
CA MET A 30 22.48 -1.84 -2.98
C MET A 30 21.63 -1.69 -1.73
N VAL A 31 21.14 -2.79 -1.16
CA VAL A 31 20.25 -2.79 0.00
C VAL A 31 21.04 -3.25 1.24
N PRO A 32 21.19 -2.40 2.27
CA PRO A 32 21.82 -2.78 3.53
C PRO A 32 21.15 -3.99 4.18
N ASP A 33 21.95 -4.88 4.77
CA ASP A 33 21.47 -6.12 5.38
C ASP A 33 20.49 -5.86 6.53
N GLU A 34 20.64 -4.74 7.24
CA GLU A 34 19.76 -4.36 8.35
C GLU A 34 18.32 -4.10 7.91
N ILE A 35 18.10 -3.76 6.63
CA ILE A 35 16.79 -3.44 6.08
C ILE A 35 16.31 -4.43 5.03
N ALA A 36 17.12 -5.40 4.64
CA ALA A 36 16.76 -6.44 3.66
C ALA A 36 15.85 -7.51 4.28
N VAL A 37 14.68 -7.10 4.78
CA VAL A 37 13.70 -7.97 5.43
C VAL A 37 12.32 -7.71 4.85
N VAL A 38 11.65 -8.79 4.43
CA VAL A 38 10.28 -8.73 3.91
C VAL A 38 9.34 -8.10 4.94
N GLY A 39 8.47 -7.21 4.47
CA GLY A 39 7.50 -6.45 5.27
C GLY A 39 8.02 -5.12 5.80
N ILE A 40 9.30 -4.79 5.63
CA ILE A 40 9.81 -3.46 5.99
C ILE A 40 9.25 -2.42 5.01
N SER A 41 8.61 -1.40 5.56
CA SER A 41 8.21 -0.20 4.82
C SER A 41 9.36 0.79 4.74
N LEU A 42 9.71 1.16 3.52
CA LEU A 42 10.72 2.15 3.17
C LEU A 42 10.05 3.50 2.91
N TYR A 43 10.74 4.57 3.29
CA TYR A 43 10.30 5.94 3.01
C TYR A 43 10.89 6.48 1.70
N GLN A 44 12.12 6.06 1.35
CA GLN A 44 12.84 6.44 0.12
C GLN A 44 13.72 5.27 -0.37
N PRO A 45 13.39 4.63 -1.51
CA PRO A 45 12.13 4.77 -2.25
C PRO A 45 10.94 4.40 -1.35
N ARG A 46 9.78 5.00 -1.59
CA ARG A 46 8.58 4.70 -0.79
C ARG A 46 8.00 3.37 -1.24
N GLY A 47 7.90 2.39 -0.34
CA GLY A 47 7.30 1.09 -0.65
C GLY A 47 7.52 0.07 0.45
N THR A 48 7.11 -1.17 0.23
CA THR A 48 7.29 -2.28 1.18
C THR A 48 8.14 -3.36 0.52
N ILE A 49 9.16 -3.87 1.20
CA ILE A 49 9.92 -5.01 0.70
C ILE A 49 9.02 -6.25 0.70
N ILE A 50 8.81 -6.84 -0.47
CA ILE A 50 7.96 -8.02 -0.64
C ILE A 50 8.75 -9.30 -0.93
N SER A 51 9.99 -9.17 -1.41
CA SER A 51 10.91 -10.28 -1.63
C SER A 51 12.36 -9.85 -1.43
N VAL A 52 13.16 -10.77 -0.91
CA VAL A 52 14.61 -10.64 -0.76
C VAL A 52 15.23 -11.97 -1.16
N ASP A 53 16.10 -11.96 -2.16
CA ASP A 53 16.92 -13.10 -2.55
C ASP A 53 18.40 -12.69 -2.67
N ASP A 54 19.24 -13.61 -3.16
CA ASP A 54 20.69 -13.42 -3.25
C ASP A 54 21.09 -12.39 -4.33
N GLU A 55 20.23 -12.12 -5.32
CA GLU A 55 20.53 -11.24 -6.46
C GLU A 55 19.78 -9.92 -6.37
N VAL A 56 18.52 -9.94 -5.94
CA VAL A 56 17.61 -8.79 -5.98
C VAL A 56 16.73 -8.67 -4.73
N VAL A 57 16.25 -7.44 -4.53
CA VAL A 57 15.19 -7.09 -3.58
C VAL A 57 14.04 -6.48 -4.36
N MET A 58 12.83 -6.94 -4.09
CA MET A 58 11.61 -6.42 -4.71
C MET A 58 10.87 -5.53 -3.72
N ILE A 59 10.56 -4.31 -4.12
CA ILE A 59 9.91 -3.28 -3.32
C ILE A 59 8.59 -2.92 -3.99
N ASP A 60 7.48 -3.16 -3.29
CA ASP A 60 6.14 -2.81 -3.74
C ASP A 60 5.83 -1.34 -3.40
N GLN A 61 5.62 -0.53 -4.43
CA GLN A 61 5.27 0.89 -4.28
C GLN A 61 3.77 1.17 -4.39
N ASN A 62 2.94 0.13 -4.50
CA ASN A 62 1.49 0.26 -4.47
C ASN A 62 1.02 0.85 -3.14
N HIS A 63 -0.15 1.49 -3.16
CA HIS A 63 -0.83 1.81 -1.90
C HIS A 63 -1.20 0.48 -1.20
N PRO A 64 -1.11 0.37 0.14
CA PRO A 64 -1.45 -0.87 0.87
C PRO A 64 -2.88 -1.39 0.68
N LEU A 65 -3.75 -0.57 0.07
CA LEU A 65 -5.16 -0.87 -0.21
C LEU A 65 -5.47 -0.82 -1.72
N ALA A 66 -4.44 -0.79 -2.58
CA ALA A 66 -4.61 -0.89 -4.01
C ALA A 66 -5.17 -2.29 -4.37
N GLY A 67 -6.10 -2.35 -5.32
CA GLY A 67 -6.79 -3.58 -5.68
C GLY A 67 -8.05 -3.88 -4.86
N GLU A 68 -8.32 -3.11 -3.80
CA GLU A 68 -9.43 -3.36 -2.89
C GLU A 68 -10.60 -2.38 -3.08
N ASP A 69 -11.82 -2.90 -3.00
CA ASP A 69 -13.02 -2.10 -2.77
C ASP A 69 -13.07 -1.70 -1.29
N LEU A 70 -13.36 -0.42 -1.00
CA LEU A 70 -13.38 0.08 0.37
C LEU A 70 -14.80 0.28 0.87
N THR A 71 -15.12 -0.30 2.02
CA THR A 71 -16.40 -0.06 2.68
C THR A 71 -16.21 0.78 3.94
N PHE A 72 -16.92 1.91 4.02
CA PHE A 72 -16.89 2.81 5.16
C PHE A 72 -18.27 2.92 5.78
N THR A 73 -18.30 2.85 7.11
CA THR A 73 -19.46 3.28 7.91
C THR A 73 -19.18 4.68 8.43
N ILE A 74 -20.00 5.64 8.02
CA ILE A 74 -19.83 7.06 8.29
C ILE A 74 -20.96 7.52 9.20
N THR A 75 -20.62 8.18 10.31
CA THR A 75 -21.59 8.76 11.24
C THR A 75 -21.49 10.29 11.21
N LEU A 76 -22.62 10.98 10.99
CA LEU A 76 -22.70 12.43 11.09
C LEU A 76 -22.66 12.87 12.55
N VAL A 77 -21.49 13.31 13.02
CA VAL A 77 -21.29 13.70 14.42
C VAL A 77 -22.05 14.96 14.79
N GLU A 78 -21.88 16.06 14.04
CA GLU A 78 -22.60 17.32 14.26
C GLU A 78 -22.56 18.23 13.03
N ILE A 79 -23.34 19.30 13.05
CA ILE A 79 -23.29 20.41 12.10
C ILE A 79 -23.00 21.66 12.94
N LEU A 80 -21.89 22.33 12.67
CA LEU A 80 -21.43 23.54 13.38
C LEU A 80 -22.13 24.81 12.86
#